data_AF-S4RPD7-F1
#
_entry.id   AF-S4RPD7-F1
#
_cell.length_a   1.000
_cell.length_b   1.000
_cell.length_c   1.000
_cell.angle_alpha   90.00
_cell.angle_beta   90.00
_cell.angle_gamma   90.00
#
_symmetry.space_group_name_H-M   'P 1'
#
loop_
_entity.id
_entity.type
_entity.pdbx_description
1 polymer ?
#
loop_
_entity_poly.entity_id
_entity_poly.type
_entity_poly.pdbx_seq_one_letter_code
_entity_poly.pdbx_strand_id
1 'polypeptide(L)'
;IKSWYKSKETWDGKFSSIASTYEECRAESVGLYLSLDLGVLRQMPLSKSPKDSHVKIVGMMAIAWHSWGAARESEEARAAPWLARASASIFVILHVCLSTTGGLVSVEHTVGADGRPDARISLDRAKIPTVGRAAIQDFLLKLQVYKSTADVDAGRALYAALSAVNDDTEQRFLALRDTVMLRKEPRKMFVQVNT
;
A
#
# COMPACT_ATOMS: atom_id res chain seq x y z
N ILE A 1 0.71 26.25 -13.81
CA ILE A 1 1.31 25.84 -12.52
C ILE A 1 1.22 27.05 -11.56
N LYS A 2 0.66 26.88 -10.35
CA LYS A 2 0.44 27.99 -9.38
C LYS A 2 1.25 27.84 -8.07
N SER A 3 1.87 26.70 -7.84
CA SER A 3 2.68 26.36 -6.66
C SER A 3 3.96 25.67 -7.09
N TRP A 4 5.04 25.87 -6.31
CA TRP A 4 6.38 25.31 -6.53
C TRP A 4 7.22 25.42 -5.25
N TYR A 5 8.36 24.73 -5.19
CA TYR A 5 9.34 24.83 -4.11
C TYR A 5 10.04 26.19 -4.13
N LYS A 6 10.08 26.89 -2.98
CA LYS A 6 10.85 28.13 -2.83
C LYS A 6 12.34 27.84 -2.58
N SER A 7 13.17 28.88 -2.63
CA SER A 7 14.60 28.76 -2.33
C SER A 7 14.82 28.09 -0.97
N LYS A 8 15.71 27.08 -0.94
CA LYS A 8 16.04 26.23 0.22
C LYS A 8 14.91 25.29 0.71
N GLU A 9 13.73 25.29 0.09
CA GLU A 9 12.72 24.27 0.38
C GLU A 9 13.11 22.94 -0.28
N THR A 10 12.96 21.85 0.46
CA THR A 10 13.22 20.49 0.00
C THR A 10 11.97 19.63 0.13
N TRP A 11 11.97 18.46 -0.52
CA TRP A 11 10.90 17.46 -0.38
C TRP A 11 10.61 17.15 1.10
N ASP A 12 11.64 16.75 1.84
CA ASP A 12 11.51 16.38 3.25
C ASP A 12 11.11 17.57 4.12
N GLY A 13 11.63 18.77 3.84
CA GLY A 13 11.24 19.97 4.58
C GLY A 13 9.76 20.35 4.37
N LYS A 14 9.26 20.23 3.14
CA LYS A 14 7.89 20.64 2.79
C LYS A 14 6.85 19.61 3.22
N PHE A 15 7.08 18.33 2.92
CA PHE A 15 6.14 17.24 3.20
C PHE A 15 6.33 16.64 4.60
N SER A 16 7.47 16.90 5.26
CA SER A 16 7.74 16.58 6.67
C SER A 16 7.33 15.15 7.03
N SER A 17 6.40 14.98 7.97
CA SER A 17 5.97 13.68 8.51
C SER A 17 5.51 12.65 7.47
N ILE A 18 4.96 13.09 6.34
CA ILE A 18 4.48 12.16 5.30
C ILE A 18 5.48 11.99 4.16
N ALA A 19 6.56 12.79 4.10
CA ALA A 19 7.49 12.80 2.96
C ALA A 19 8.01 11.39 2.63
N SER A 20 8.40 10.65 3.66
CA SER A 20 9.00 9.34 3.45
C SER A 20 7.97 8.26 3.07
N THR A 21 6.80 8.23 3.71
CA THR A 21 5.75 7.23 3.39
C THR A 21 5.09 7.51 2.04
N TYR A 22 4.88 8.79 1.72
CA TYR A 22 4.34 9.22 0.43
C TYR A 22 5.26 8.83 -0.72
N GLU A 23 6.57 9.00 -0.56
CA GLU A 23 7.52 8.65 -1.62
C GLU A 23 7.64 7.14 -1.82
N GLU A 24 7.64 6.35 -0.73
CA GLU A 24 7.54 4.89 -0.82
C GLU A 24 6.24 4.45 -1.52
N CYS A 25 5.12 5.11 -1.20
CA CYS A 25 3.83 4.85 -1.86
C CYS A 25 3.86 5.12 -3.36
N ARG A 26 4.50 6.22 -3.76
CA ARG A 26 4.72 6.54 -5.17
C ARG A 26 5.61 5.48 -5.82
N ALA A 27 6.72 5.07 -5.20
CA ALA A 27 7.66 4.10 -5.74
C ALA A 27 7.02 2.70 -5.91
N GLU A 28 6.32 2.21 -4.90
CA GLU A 28 5.57 0.94 -4.95
C GLU A 28 4.47 0.97 -6.02
N SER A 29 3.75 2.10 -6.12
CA SER A 29 2.73 2.28 -7.16
C SER A 29 3.32 2.24 -8.58
N VAL A 30 4.52 2.82 -8.79
CA VAL A 30 5.24 2.72 -10.07
C VAL A 30 5.60 1.27 -10.36
N GLY A 31 6.11 0.54 -9.36
CA GLY A 31 6.41 -0.89 -9.46
C GLY A 31 5.19 -1.71 -9.91
N LEU A 32 4.04 -1.48 -9.27
CA LEU A 32 2.77 -2.12 -9.65
C LEU A 32 2.36 -1.77 -11.09
N TYR A 33 2.37 -0.49 -11.43
CA TYR A 33 1.92 -0.02 -12.74
C TYR A 33 2.78 -0.59 -13.88
N LEU A 34 4.10 -0.58 -13.71
CA LEU A 34 5.06 -1.09 -14.70
C LEU A 34 5.17 -2.62 -14.68
N SER A 35 4.72 -3.30 -13.63
CA SER A 35 4.71 -4.77 -13.58
C SER A 35 3.83 -5.41 -14.66
N LEU A 36 2.92 -4.64 -15.26
CA LEU A 36 2.05 -5.08 -16.37
C LEU A 36 2.65 -4.76 -17.75
N ASP A 37 3.80 -4.08 -17.81
CA ASP A 37 4.46 -3.72 -19.06
C ASP A 37 5.34 -4.87 -19.59
N LEU A 38 4.98 -5.40 -20.77
CA LEU A 38 5.69 -6.51 -21.40
C LEU A 38 7.14 -6.17 -21.76
N GLY A 39 7.47 -4.91 -22.06
CA GLY A 39 8.82 -4.47 -22.34
C GLY A 39 9.71 -4.59 -21.11
N VAL A 40 9.19 -4.16 -19.95
CA VAL A 40 9.87 -4.29 -18.65
C VAL A 40 10.01 -5.76 -18.25
N LEU A 41 8.95 -6.56 -18.40
CA LEU A 41 8.97 -7.97 -17.99
C LEU A 41 9.97 -8.80 -18.79
N ARG A 42 10.12 -8.54 -20.08
CA ARG A 42 11.08 -9.24 -20.95
C ARG A 42 12.52 -9.05 -20.54
N GLN A 43 12.85 -7.96 -19.83
CA GLN A 43 14.18 -7.74 -19.29
C GLN A 43 14.45 -8.56 -18.01
N MET A 44 13.40 -9.07 -17.35
CA MET A 44 13.54 -9.88 -16.15
C MET A 44 13.68 -11.37 -16.51
N PRO A 45 14.75 -12.06 -16.07
CA PRO A 45 15.03 -13.44 -16.47
C PRO A 45 13.95 -14.47 -16.08
N LEU A 46 13.07 -14.12 -15.14
CA LEU A 46 12.01 -14.99 -14.60
C LEU A 46 10.60 -14.64 -15.09
N SER A 47 10.40 -13.60 -15.90
CA SER A 47 9.06 -13.10 -16.25
C SER A 47 8.77 -13.21 -17.74
N LYS A 48 8.27 -14.37 -18.17
CA LYS A 48 8.01 -14.65 -19.60
C LYS A 48 6.56 -14.42 -20.01
N SER A 49 5.65 -14.24 -19.05
CA SER A 49 4.24 -14.00 -19.32
C SER A 49 3.62 -12.94 -18.39
N PRO A 50 2.54 -12.25 -18.81
CA PRO A 50 1.74 -11.37 -17.95
C PRO A 50 1.18 -12.08 -16.69
N LYS A 51 1.00 -13.40 -16.76
CA LYS A 51 0.51 -14.21 -15.63
C LYS A 51 1.51 -14.23 -14.47
N ASP A 52 2.80 -14.15 -14.76
CA ASP A 52 3.88 -14.11 -13.75
C ASP A 52 3.86 -12.78 -12.98
N SER A 53 3.40 -11.69 -13.61
CA SER A 53 3.23 -10.38 -12.98
C SER A 53 2.06 -10.34 -11.99
N HIS A 54 0.97 -11.08 -12.27
CA HIS A 54 -0.16 -11.16 -11.36
C HIS A 54 0.25 -11.78 -10.01
N VAL A 55 1.22 -12.70 -10.00
CA VAL A 55 1.78 -13.30 -8.77
C VAL A 55 2.50 -12.25 -7.92
N LYS A 56 3.17 -11.26 -8.53
CA LYS A 56 3.83 -10.17 -7.80
C LYS A 56 2.82 -9.22 -7.15
N ILE A 57 1.73 -8.89 -7.85
CA ILE A 57 0.65 -8.05 -7.30
C ILE A 57 -0.02 -8.75 -6.10
N VAL A 58 -0.33 -10.04 -6.23
CA VAL A 58 -0.87 -10.86 -5.14
C VAL A 58 0.12 -10.94 -3.97
N GLY A 59 1.41 -11.18 -4.25
CA GLY A 59 2.46 -11.26 -3.24
C GLY A 59 2.65 -9.93 -2.50
N MET A 60 2.61 -8.80 -3.19
CA MET A 60 2.72 -7.48 -2.60
C MET A 60 1.52 -7.14 -1.71
N MET A 61 0.30 -7.49 -2.15
CA MET A 61 -0.91 -7.34 -1.33
C MET A 61 -0.88 -8.26 -0.09
N ALA A 62 -0.38 -9.49 -0.23
CA ALA A 62 -0.17 -10.39 0.91
C ALA A 62 0.88 -9.84 1.88
N ILE A 63 1.98 -9.24 1.38
CA ILE A 63 2.98 -8.55 2.21
C ILE A 63 2.36 -7.35 2.92
N ALA A 64 1.49 -6.57 2.28
CA ALA A 64 0.75 -5.47 2.91
C ALA A 64 0.01 -5.92 4.17
N TRP A 65 -0.69 -7.04 4.06
CA TRP A 65 -1.49 -7.63 5.12
C TRP A 65 -0.64 -8.11 6.30
N HIS A 66 0.46 -8.81 6.03
CA HIS A 66 1.39 -9.24 7.08
C HIS A 66 2.11 -8.05 7.72
N SER A 67 2.35 -7.00 6.93
CA SER A 67 3.05 -5.79 7.36
C SER A 67 2.19 -4.87 8.24
N TRP A 68 0.87 -5.10 8.27
CA TRP A 68 -0.07 -4.47 9.22
C TRP A 68 0.17 -4.93 10.66
N GLY A 69 0.51 -6.21 10.86
CA GLY A 69 0.83 -6.78 12.18
C GLY A 69 2.10 -6.21 12.81
N ALA A 70 2.89 -5.42 12.09
CA ALA A 70 4.06 -4.75 12.63
C ALA A 70 3.75 -3.51 13.49
N ALA A 71 2.50 -3.03 13.54
CA ALA A 71 2.08 -2.00 14.49
C ALA A 71 2.27 -2.53 15.93
N ARG A 72 3.12 -1.87 16.73
CA ARG A 72 3.44 -2.29 18.10
C ARG A 72 2.22 -2.17 19.02
N GLU A 73 2.33 -2.89 20.13
CA GLU A 73 1.35 -3.04 21.22
C GLU A 73 1.12 -1.77 22.06
N SER A 74 1.64 -0.58 21.68
CA SER A 74 1.43 0.63 22.49
C SER A 74 0.10 1.29 22.19
N GLU A 75 -0.54 1.83 23.22
CA GLU A 75 -1.80 2.57 23.15
C GLU A 75 -1.68 3.84 22.28
N GLU A 76 -0.47 4.38 22.13
CA GLU A 76 -0.10 5.45 21.20
C GLU A 76 -0.21 5.05 19.71
N ALA A 77 -0.13 3.76 19.38
CA ALA A 77 -0.31 3.26 18.02
C ALA A 77 -1.76 3.39 17.51
N ARG A 78 -2.75 3.66 18.39
CA ARG A 78 -4.10 4.04 17.97
C ARG A 78 -4.16 5.44 17.35
N ALA A 79 -3.25 6.34 17.73
CA ALA A 79 -3.23 7.73 17.27
C ALA A 79 -2.42 7.92 15.96
N ALA A 80 -1.44 7.05 15.69
CA ALA A 80 -0.62 7.07 14.47
C ALA A 80 -0.21 5.63 14.08
N PRO A 81 -1.03 4.90 13.29
CA PRO A 81 -0.92 3.45 13.13
C PRO A 81 0.27 2.96 12.28
N TRP A 82 1.07 3.85 11.70
CA TRP A 82 2.05 3.53 10.67
C TRP A 82 3.49 3.52 11.22
N LEU A 83 4.00 2.37 11.64
CA LEU A 83 5.38 2.25 12.15
C LEU A 83 6.43 1.91 11.07
N ALA A 84 6.03 1.32 9.95
CA ALA A 84 6.94 1.02 8.83
C ALA A 84 6.41 1.64 7.53
N ARG A 85 7.31 2.35 6.83
CA ARG A 85 6.95 3.18 5.67
C ARG A 85 6.39 2.36 4.50
N ALA A 86 7.00 1.20 4.25
CA ALA A 86 6.53 0.23 3.27
C ALA A 86 5.15 -0.36 3.61
N SER A 87 4.86 -0.63 4.90
CA SER A 87 3.53 -1.12 5.29
C SER A 87 2.46 -0.07 5.03
N ALA A 88 2.75 1.19 5.36
CA ALA A 88 1.84 2.30 5.20
C ALA A 88 1.55 2.62 3.74
N SER A 89 2.58 2.59 2.89
CA SER A 89 2.42 2.79 1.45
C SER A 89 1.54 1.73 0.81
N ILE A 90 1.73 0.46 1.18
CA ILE A 90 0.94 -0.62 0.59
C ILE A 90 -0.50 -0.61 1.11
N PHE A 91 -0.76 -0.20 2.36
CA PHE A 91 -2.13 0.03 2.83
C PHE A 91 -2.84 1.12 2.03
N VAL A 92 -2.18 2.25 1.79
CA VAL A 92 -2.74 3.34 0.98
C VAL A 92 -3.11 2.83 -0.41
N ILE A 93 -2.25 2.00 -1.01
CA ILE A 93 -2.52 1.38 -2.32
C ILE A 93 -3.72 0.40 -2.24
N LEU A 94 -3.80 -0.43 -1.20
CA LEU A 94 -4.95 -1.31 -0.97
C LEU A 94 -6.25 -0.51 -0.88
N HIS A 95 -6.25 0.60 -0.14
CA HIS A 95 -7.41 1.46 0.02
C HIS A 95 -7.82 2.08 -1.32
N VAL A 96 -6.86 2.56 -2.13
CA VAL A 96 -7.14 3.02 -3.51
C VAL A 96 -7.84 1.94 -4.32
N CYS A 97 -7.33 0.71 -4.30
CA CYS A 97 -7.94 -0.40 -5.02
C CYS A 97 -9.36 -0.69 -4.53
N LEU A 98 -9.58 -0.75 -3.22
CA LEU A 98 -10.90 -0.98 -2.63
C LEU A 98 -11.91 0.11 -3.00
N SER A 99 -11.51 1.38 -2.93
CA SER A 99 -12.41 2.52 -3.12
C SER A 99 -12.75 2.82 -4.59
N THR A 100 -11.92 2.40 -5.55
CA THR A 100 -12.03 2.91 -6.94
C THR A 100 -12.31 1.86 -8.00
N THR A 101 -12.13 0.58 -7.72
CA THR A 101 -12.09 -0.46 -8.79
C THR A 101 -13.35 -1.32 -8.90
N GLY A 102 -14.33 -1.17 -8.00
CA GLY A 102 -15.58 -1.92 -8.06
C GLY A 102 -15.37 -3.44 -8.01
N GLY A 103 -14.63 -3.91 -7.01
CA GLY A 103 -14.41 -5.35 -6.77
C GLY A 103 -13.22 -5.95 -7.52
N LEU A 104 -12.13 -5.19 -7.73
CA LEU A 104 -10.81 -5.80 -7.97
C LEU A 104 -10.35 -6.54 -6.71
N VAL A 105 -10.50 -5.90 -5.56
CA VAL A 105 -10.10 -6.41 -4.26
C VAL A 105 -11.33 -6.45 -3.36
N SER A 106 -11.48 -7.51 -2.57
CA SER A 106 -12.42 -7.56 -1.45
C SER A 106 -11.72 -8.04 -0.19
N VAL A 107 -12.24 -7.61 0.96
CA VAL A 107 -11.81 -8.07 2.28
C VAL A 107 -13.02 -8.58 3.02
N GLU A 108 -12.94 -9.83 3.47
CA GLU A 108 -14.02 -10.52 4.17
C GLU A 108 -13.52 -10.95 5.55
N HIS A 109 -14.29 -10.63 6.60
CA HIS A 109 -14.05 -11.17 7.93
C HIS A 109 -14.54 -12.62 7.97
N THR A 110 -13.70 -13.52 8.46
CA THR A 110 -13.96 -14.96 8.49
C THR A 110 -13.64 -15.55 9.87
N VAL A 111 -13.92 -16.83 10.05
CA VAL A 111 -13.47 -17.59 11.22
C VAL A 111 -12.49 -18.64 10.73
N GLY A 112 -11.30 -18.67 11.34
CA GLY A 112 -10.26 -19.64 11.01
C GLY A 112 -10.66 -21.05 11.44
N ALA A 113 -9.94 -22.05 10.93
CA ALA A 113 -10.18 -23.46 11.29
C ALA A 113 -10.02 -23.74 12.81
N ASP A 114 -9.32 -22.86 13.52
CA ASP A 114 -9.13 -22.88 14.97
C ASP A 114 -10.25 -22.17 15.75
N GLY A 115 -11.33 -21.75 15.09
CA GLY A 115 -12.48 -21.08 15.70
C GLY A 115 -12.23 -19.62 16.09
N ARG A 116 -11.05 -19.06 15.80
CA ARG A 116 -10.70 -17.66 16.11
C ARG A 116 -10.98 -16.73 14.92
N PRO A 117 -11.14 -15.40 15.15
CA PRO A 117 -11.26 -14.43 14.07
C PRO A 117 -10.15 -14.55 13.03
N ASP A 118 -10.50 -14.45 11.77
CA ASP A 118 -9.59 -14.48 10.63
C ASP A 118 -10.13 -13.56 9.52
N ALA A 119 -9.39 -13.35 8.44
CA ALA A 119 -9.92 -12.61 7.30
C ALA A 119 -9.33 -13.10 5.97
N ARG A 120 -10.13 -12.95 4.91
CA ARG A 120 -9.80 -13.35 3.55
C ARG A 120 -9.72 -12.11 2.66
N ILE A 121 -8.62 -11.98 1.94
CA ILE A 121 -8.49 -11.00 0.85
C ILE A 121 -8.64 -11.75 -0.47
N SER A 122 -9.54 -11.29 -1.32
CA SER A 122 -9.71 -11.81 -2.68
C SER A 122 -9.27 -10.76 -3.71
N LEU A 123 -8.62 -11.22 -4.78
CA LEU A 123 -8.19 -10.39 -5.91
C LEU A 123 -8.70 -10.98 -7.22
N ASP A 124 -9.50 -10.20 -7.95
CA ASP A 124 -9.97 -10.56 -9.30
C ASP A 124 -8.89 -10.28 -10.34
N ARG A 125 -8.25 -11.36 -10.81
CA ARG A 125 -7.16 -11.28 -11.80
C ARG A 125 -7.58 -10.67 -13.13
N ALA A 126 -8.84 -10.81 -13.53
CA ALA A 126 -9.32 -10.28 -14.80
C ALA A 126 -9.41 -8.75 -14.79
N LYS A 127 -9.59 -8.16 -13.60
CA LYS A 127 -9.71 -6.72 -13.38
C LYS A 127 -8.36 -6.01 -13.22
N ILE A 128 -7.26 -6.74 -13.01
CA ILE A 128 -5.92 -6.18 -12.85
C ILE A 128 -5.51 -5.30 -14.05
N PRO A 129 -5.48 -5.80 -15.30
CA PRO A 129 -5.00 -4.99 -16.43
C PRO A 129 -5.97 -3.90 -16.86
N THR A 130 -7.22 -3.94 -16.39
CA THR A 130 -8.28 -2.99 -16.75
C THR A 130 -8.44 -1.93 -15.64
N VAL A 131 -9.37 -2.13 -14.72
CA VAL A 131 -9.71 -1.16 -13.67
C VAL A 131 -8.60 -0.99 -12.64
N GLY A 132 -7.84 -2.05 -12.34
CA GLY A 132 -6.71 -1.97 -11.40
C GLY A 132 -5.59 -1.08 -11.92
N ARG A 133 -5.15 -1.31 -13.16
CA ARG A 133 -4.12 -0.49 -13.80
C ARG A 133 -4.55 0.98 -13.91
N ALA A 134 -5.80 1.24 -14.30
CA ALA A 134 -6.34 2.60 -14.38
C ALA A 134 -6.36 3.30 -13.02
N ALA A 135 -6.80 2.62 -11.96
CA ALA A 135 -6.81 3.18 -10.61
C ALA A 135 -5.41 3.57 -10.12
N ILE A 136 -4.42 2.69 -10.32
CA ILE A 136 -3.02 2.99 -9.97
C ILE A 136 -2.46 4.12 -10.83
N GLN A 137 -2.81 4.19 -12.11
CA GLN A 137 -2.40 5.28 -13.00
C GLN A 137 -2.89 6.65 -12.50
N ASP A 138 -4.18 6.75 -12.19
CA ASP A 138 -4.80 8.00 -11.72
C ASP A 138 -4.25 8.42 -10.36
N PHE A 139 -4.01 7.43 -9.48
CA PHE A 139 -3.39 7.67 -8.19
C PHE A 139 -1.94 8.15 -8.33
N LEU A 140 -1.13 7.50 -9.16
CA LEU A 140 0.25 7.92 -9.47
C LEU A 140 0.31 9.34 -10.03
N LEU A 141 -0.61 9.67 -10.93
CA LEU A 141 -0.68 11.01 -11.52
C LEU A 141 -0.92 12.06 -10.43
N LYS A 142 -1.88 11.83 -9.52
CA LYS A 142 -2.13 12.72 -8.38
C LYS A 142 -0.90 12.84 -7.48
N LEU A 143 -0.28 11.72 -7.11
CA LEU A 143 0.92 11.71 -6.27
C LEU A 143 2.04 12.55 -6.87
N GLN A 144 2.30 12.34 -8.17
CA GLN A 144 3.39 13.03 -8.86
C GLN A 144 3.10 14.51 -9.07
N VAL A 145 1.86 14.88 -9.40
CA VAL A 145 1.47 16.29 -9.57
C VAL A 145 1.65 17.06 -8.27
N TYR A 146 1.09 16.59 -7.16
CA TYR A 146 1.19 17.28 -5.87
C TYR A 146 2.64 17.39 -5.38
N LYS A 147 3.43 16.34 -5.56
CA LYS A 147 4.87 16.38 -5.31
C LYS A 147 5.57 17.44 -6.15
N SER A 148 5.38 17.40 -7.48
CA SER A 148 6.09 18.29 -8.42
C SER A 148 5.72 19.77 -8.23
N THR A 149 4.49 20.07 -7.83
CA THR A 149 4.03 21.45 -7.59
C THR A 149 4.19 21.91 -6.15
N ALA A 150 4.85 21.15 -5.28
CA ALA A 150 4.95 21.44 -3.84
C ALA A 150 3.58 21.71 -3.18
N ASP A 151 2.52 21.07 -3.67
CA ASP A 151 1.16 21.22 -3.16
C ASP A 151 0.95 20.30 -1.96
N VAL A 152 1.48 20.75 -0.82
CA VAL A 152 1.49 19.98 0.43
C VAL A 152 0.09 19.79 0.99
N ASP A 153 -0.82 20.75 0.80
CA ASP A 153 -2.16 20.69 1.36
C ASP A 153 -2.99 19.62 0.65
N ALA A 154 -2.98 19.62 -0.69
CA ALA A 154 -3.63 18.57 -1.47
C ALA A 154 -2.96 17.20 -1.25
N GLY A 155 -1.62 17.18 -1.18
CA GLY A 155 -0.85 15.96 -0.91
C GLY A 155 -1.19 15.34 0.45
N ARG A 156 -1.26 16.17 1.52
CA ARG A 156 -1.66 15.73 2.87
C ARG A 156 -3.11 15.29 2.91
N ALA A 157 -4.03 16.04 2.29
CA ALA A 157 -5.44 15.68 2.28
C ALA A 157 -5.68 14.32 1.60
N LEU A 158 -5.09 14.11 0.41
CA LEU A 158 -5.15 12.83 -0.29
C LEU A 158 -4.59 11.69 0.57
N TYR A 159 -3.38 11.88 1.11
CA TYR A 159 -2.70 10.82 1.84
C TYR A 159 -3.37 10.51 3.18
N ALA A 160 -3.87 11.52 3.91
CA ALA A 160 -4.61 11.35 5.16
C ALA A 160 -5.91 10.57 4.94
N ALA A 161 -6.66 10.89 3.88
CA ALA A 161 -7.90 10.17 3.57
C ALA A 161 -7.65 8.68 3.27
N LEU A 162 -6.60 8.37 2.51
CA LEU A 162 -6.28 6.98 2.14
C LEU A 162 -5.57 6.21 3.26
N SER A 163 -4.87 6.88 4.16
CA SER A 163 -4.14 6.26 5.28
C SER A 163 -4.93 6.21 6.59
N ALA A 164 -6.19 6.68 6.58
CA ALA A 164 -7.08 6.59 7.72
C ALA A 164 -7.42 5.13 8.05
N VAL A 165 -7.36 4.77 9.33
CA VAL A 165 -7.71 3.45 9.85
C VAL A 165 -8.88 3.63 10.80
N ASN A 166 -10.09 3.36 10.31
CA ASN A 166 -11.33 3.45 11.07
C ASN A 166 -12.25 2.28 10.73
N ASP A 167 -13.34 2.17 11.47
CA ASP A 167 -14.39 1.17 11.24
C ASP A 167 -15.57 1.72 10.42
N ASP A 168 -15.42 2.93 9.87
CA ASP A 168 -16.47 3.64 9.12
C ASP A 168 -16.64 3.11 7.69
N THR A 169 -15.70 2.29 7.22
CA THR A 169 -15.75 1.62 5.91
C THR A 169 -16.33 0.21 6.04
N GLU A 170 -16.85 -0.32 4.93
CA GLU A 170 -17.35 -1.71 4.86
C GLU A 170 -16.30 -2.74 5.33
N GLN A 171 -15.01 -2.45 5.10
CA GLN A 171 -13.92 -3.35 5.46
C GLN A 171 -13.64 -3.37 6.97
N ARG A 172 -14.08 -2.35 7.72
CA ARG A 172 -13.87 -2.24 9.18
C ARG A 172 -12.41 -2.43 9.59
N PHE A 173 -11.57 -1.49 9.16
CA PHE A 173 -10.12 -1.63 9.23
C PHE A 173 -9.56 -1.71 10.66
N LEU A 174 -10.24 -1.13 11.66
CA LEU A 174 -9.82 -1.29 13.06
C LEU A 174 -10.11 -2.72 13.56
N ALA A 175 -11.27 -3.28 13.25
CA ALA A 175 -11.57 -4.67 13.58
C ALA A 175 -10.62 -5.66 12.86
N LEU A 176 -10.29 -5.38 11.60
CA LEU A 176 -9.28 -6.14 10.86
C LEU A 176 -7.91 -6.07 11.52
N ARG A 177 -7.52 -4.91 12.06
CA ARG A 177 -6.26 -4.76 12.79
C ARG A 177 -6.16 -5.73 13.95
N ASP A 178 -7.20 -5.86 14.75
CA ASP A 178 -7.20 -6.74 15.91
C ASP A 178 -7.05 -8.21 15.49
N THR A 179 -7.71 -8.59 14.38
CA THR A 179 -7.54 -9.91 13.76
C THR A 179 -6.11 -10.13 13.26
N VAL A 180 -5.52 -9.16 12.57
CA VAL A 180 -4.12 -9.26 12.10
C VAL A 180 -3.14 -9.40 13.26
N MET A 181 -3.35 -8.65 14.35
CA MET A 181 -2.52 -8.74 15.55
C MET A 181 -2.64 -10.10 16.22
N LEU A 182 -3.84 -10.68 16.26
CA LEU A 182 -4.08 -12.04 16.77
C LEU A 182 -3.36 -13.12 15.95
N ARG A 183 -3.21 -12.89 14.64
CA ARG A 183 -2.59 -13.82 13.67
C ARG A 183 -1.12 -13.54 13.40
N LYS A 184 -0.51 -12.57 14.07
CA LYS A 184 0.85 -12.10 13.81
C LYS A 184 1.90 -13.18 14.12
N GLU A 185 2.80 -13.41 13.17
CA GLU A 185 3.99 -14.24 13.36
C GLU A 185 5.23 -13.40 13.72
N PRO A 186 6.17 -13.96 14.50
CA PRO A 186 7.44 -13.29 14.79
C PRO A 186 8.27 -13.09 13.51
N ARG A 187 9.02 -11.98 13.43
CA ARG A 187 9.89 -11.71 12.28
C ARG A 187 10.97 -12.78 12.17
N LYS A 188 11.20 -13.27 10.96
CA LYS A 188 12.29 -14.20 10.65
C LYS A 188 13.64 -13.53 10.91
N MET A 189 14.57 -14.28 11.51
CA MET A 189 15.96 -13.87 11.64
C MET A 189 16.75 -14.32 10.42
N PHE A 190 17.68 -13.49 9.96
CA PHE A 190 18.59 -13.83 8.88
C PHE A 190 19.97 -14.12 9.46
N VAL A 191 20.56 -15.26 9.08
CA VAL A 191 21.94 -15.60 9.44
C VAL A 191 22.86 -14.94 8.41
N GLN A 192 23.75 -14.07 8.86
CA GLN A 192 24.77 -13.45 8.01
C GLN A 192 26.01 -14.34 7.98
N VAL A 193 26.59 -14.52 6.79
CA VAL A 193 27.85 -15.25 6.63
C VAL A 193 29.02 -14.36 7.03
N ASN A 194 30.06 -14.96 7.61
CA ASN A 194 31.35 -14.29 7.80
C ASN A 194 32.21 -14.44 6.54
N THR A 195 33.15 -13.53 6.34
CA THR A 195 34.19 -13.56 5.30
C THR A 195 35.56 -13.66 5.95
#